data_AF-A0A387H7K1-F1
#
_entry.id   AF-A0A387H7K1-F1
#
_cell.length_a   1.000
_cell.length_b   1.000
_cell.length_c   1.000
_cell.angle_alpha   90.00
_cell.angle_beta   90.00
_cell.angle_gamma   90.00
#
_symmetry.space_group_name_H-M   'P 1'
#
loop_
_entity.id
_entity.type
_entity.pdbx_description
1 polymer ?
#
loop_
_entity_poly.entity_id
_entity_poly.type
_entity_poly.pdbx_seq_one_letter_code
_entity_poly.pdbx_strand_id
1 'polypeptide(L)'
;MERFRSVTSGCLSPEQTDTLHKVLASITNQPWFDKSERSCEILAERLTILIKMGIENAAHLQTIGVSWAVNDFIRNGAKTDRANPRNNALGIERLSIPAPRVF
;
A
#
# COMPACT_ATOMS: atom_id res chain seq x y z
N MET A 1 -17.28 3.41 -11.85
CA MET A 1 -16.55 4.69 -11.68
C MET A 1 -17.36 5.79 -10.97
N GLU A 2 -18.60 5.55 -10.54
CA GLU A 2 -19.46 6.60 -9.94
C GLU A 2 -19.17 6.95 -8.47
N ARG A 3 -18.46 6.10 -7.72
CA ARG A 3 -18.23 6.29 -6.27
C ARG A 3 -17.14 7.30 -5.90
N PHE A 4 -16.20 7.59 -6.81
CA PHE A 4 -15.19 8.64 -6.58
C PHE A 4 -15.81 10.02 -6.42
N ARG A 5 -17.05 10.21 -6.93
CA ARG A 5 -17.79 11.46 -6.84
C ARG A 5 -18.10 11.85 -5.39
N SER A 6 -18.24 10.90 -4.47
CA SER A 6 -18.57 11.18 -3.07
C SER A 6 -17.37 11.73 -2.27
N VAL A 7 -16.13 11.35 -2.61
CA VAL A 7 -14.91 11.86 -1.95
C VAL A 7 -14.55 13.27 -2.46
N THR A 8 -14.92 13.60 -3.69
CA THR A 8 -14.65 14.89 -4.34
C THR A 8 -15.80 15.90 -4.25
N SER A 9 -16.93 15.54 -3.63
CA SER A 9 -18.26 16.16 -3.81
C SER A 9 -18.46 17.61 -3.31
N GLY A 10 -17.43 18.42 -3.07
CA GLY A 10 -17.72 19.80 -2.71
C GLY A 10 -16.59 20.81 -2.62
N CYS A 11 -15.38 20.53 -3.12
CA CYS A 11 -14.27 21.43 -2.82
C CYS A 11 -13.18 21.57 -3.90
N LEU A 12 -13.28 20.82 -5.00
CA LEU A 12 -12.35 20.95 -6.12
C LEU A 12 -13.02 21.64 -7.31
N SER A 13 -12.30 22.56 -7.94
CA SER A 13 -12.61 23.11 -9.25
C SER A 13 -12.67 22.00 -10.31
N PRO A 14 -13.42 22.17 -11.42
CA PRO A 14 -13.39 21.23 -12.54
C PRO A 14 -11.97 20.90 -13.04
N GLU A 15 -11.07 21.89 -13.10
CA GLU A 15 -9.67 21.69 -13.52
C GLU A 15 -8.86 20.87 -12.51
N GLN A 16 -9.09 21.10 -11.22
CA GLN A 16 -8.48 20.33 -10.14
C GLN A 16 -8.98 18.89 -10.15
N THR A 17 -10.26 18.69 -10.46
CA THR A 17 -10.87 17.36 -10.59
C THR A 17 -10.27 16.63 -11.80
N ASP A 18 -10.17 17.27 -12.96
CA ASP A 18 -9.52 16.69 -14.15
C ASP A 18 -8.06 16.29 -13.85
N THR A 19 -7.31 17.17 -13.19
CA THR A 19 -5.93 16.89 -12.77
C THR A 19 -5.85 15.68 -11.85
N LEU A 20 -6.70 15.61 -10.83
CA LEU A 20 -6.79 14.48 -9.90
C LEU A 20 -7.08 13.17 -10.65
N HIS A 21 -8.07 13.18 -11.56
CA HIS A 21 -8.44 12.02 -12.36
C HIS A 21 -7.28 11.54 -13.26
N LYS A 22 -6.57 12.45 -13.93
CA LYS A 22 -5.41 12.13 -14.77
C LYS A 22 -4.28 11.50 -13.95
N VAL A 23 -3.95 12.07 -12.79
CA VAL A 23 -2.90 11.56 -11.91
C VAL A 23 -3.28 10.19 -11.35
N LEU A 24 -4.51 10.02 -10.87
CA LEU A 24 -5.01 8.73 -10.39
C LEU A 24 -4.96 7.66 -11.48
N ALA A 25 -5.43 7.97 -12.69
CA ALA A 25 -5.38 7.02 -13.81
C ALA A 25 -3.92 6.66 -14.16
N SER A 26 -3.00 7.62 -14.14
CA SER A 26 -1.59 7.35 -14.44
C SER A 26 -0.94 6.38 -13.44
N ILE A 27 -1.30 6.48 -12.15
CA ILE A 27 -0.73 5.63 -11.09
C ILE A 27 -1.41 4.26 -11.06
N THR A 28 -2.74 4.22 -11.09
CA THR A 28 -3.54 2.99 -10.98
C THR A 28 -3.41 2.06 -12.19
N ASN A 29 -3.04 2.59 -13.37
CA ASN A 29 -2.75 1.77 -14.55
C ASN A 29 -1.39 1.06 -14.49
N GLN A 30 -0.54 1.38 -13.52
CA GLN A 30 0.76 0.74 -13.40
C GLN A 30 0.64 -0.73 -12.95
N PRO A 31 1.49 -1.63 -13.45
CA PRO A 31 1.39 -3.08 -13.15
C PRO A 31 1.74 -3.42 -11.70
N TRP A 32 2.50 -2.56 -11.03
CA TRP A 32 2.91 -2.73 -9.62
C TRP A 32 1.88 -2.18 -8.63
N PHE A 33 0.86 -1.45 -9.09
CA PHE A 33 -0.11 -0.81 -8.22
C PHE A 33 -1.19 -1.81 -7.76
N ASP A 34 -1.53 -1.75 -6.47
CA ASP A 34 -2.63 -2.54 -5.90
C ASP A 34 -3.99 -1.96 -6.33
N LYS A 35 -4.65 -2.59 -7.29
CA LYS A 35 -5.93 -2.12 -7.86
C LYS A 35 -7.16 -2.37 -6.97
N SER A 36 -6.96 -2.65 -5.68
CA SER A 36 -8.10 -2.78 -4.76
C SER A 36 -8.84 -1.44 -4.63
N GLU A 37 -10.15 -1.50 -4.42
CA GLU A 37 -10.99 -0.31 -4.23
C GLU A 37 -10.42 0.56 -3.10
N ARG A 38 -10.03 -0.08 -1.99
CA ARG A 38 -9.44 0.57 -0.82
C ARG A 38 -8.15 1.34 -1.14
N SER A 39 -7.22 0.74 -1.89
CA SER A 39 -5.96 1.40 -2.26
C SER A 39 -6.20 2.61 -3.18
N CYS A 40 -7.14 2.48 -4.10
CA CYS A 40 -7.55 3.59 -4.97
C CYS A 40 -8.19 4.73 -4.17
N GLU A 41 -9.09 4.43 -3.24
CA GLU A 41 -9.77 5.43 -2.40
C GLU A 41 -8.80 6.18 -1.50
N ILE A 42 -7.87 5.47 -0.82
CA ILE A 42 -6.85 6.09 0.04
C ILE A 42 -5.94 7.01 -0.78
N LEU A 43 -5.53 6.59 -1.98
CA LEU A 43 -4.70 7.43 -2.86
C LEU A 43 -5.47 8.68 -3.31
N ALA A 44 -6.73 8.54 -3.71
CA ALA A 44 -7.58 9.65 -4.15
C ALA A 44 -7.82 10.67 -3.04
N GLU A 45 -8.09 10.22 -1.81
CA GLU A 45 -8.26 11.09 -0.64
C GLU A 45 -6.99 11.91 -0.37
N ARG A 46 -5.83 11.25 -0.34
CA ARG A 46 -4.56 11.94 -0.06
C ARG A 46 -4.20 12.95 -1.15
N LEU A 47 -4.38 12.60 -2.42
CA LEU A 47 -4.15 13.54 -3.53
C LEU A 47 -5.13 14.73 -3.48
N THR A 48 -6.39 14.49 -3.09
CA THR A 48 -7.39 15.56 -2.89
C THR A 48 -6.94 16.55 -1.82
N ILE A 49 -6.34 16.07 -0.71
CA ILE A 49 -5.80 16.94 0.34
C ILE A 49 -4.66 17.80 -0.20
N LEU A 50 -3.73 17.24 -0.99
CA LEU A 50 -2.62 18.00 -1.57
C LEU A 50 -3.11 19.13 -2.49
N ILE A 51 -4.11 18.85 -3.31
CA ILE A 51 -4.72 19.85 -4.20
C ILE A 51 -5.36 20.97 -3.38
N LYS A 52 -6.09 20.63 -2.31
CA LYS A 52 -6.67 21.62 -1.38
C LYS A 52 -5.61 22.46 -0.67
N MET A 53 -4.41 21.96 -0.50
CA MET A 53 -3.26 22.69 0.05
C MET A 53 -2.54 23.57 -1.00
N GLY A 54 -3.04 23.61 -2.25
CA GLY A 54 -2.46 24.41 -3.33
C GLY A 54 -1.40 23.68 -4.17
N ILE A 55 -1.23 22.36 -3.98
CA ILE A 55 -0.33 21.57 -4.83
C ILE A 55 -1.13 21.03 -6.01
N GLU A 56 -1.18 21.82 -7.08
CA GLU A 56 -2.01 21.53 -8.26
C GLU A 56 -1.20 21.02 -9.46
N ASN A 57 0.13 21.11 -9.39
CA ASN A 57 1.00 20.64 -10.47
C ASN A 57 0.89 19.11 -10.59
N ALA A 58 0.43 18.63 -11.76
CA ALA A 58 0.22 17.22 -12.02
C ALA A 58 1.48 16.35 -11.84
N ALA A 59 2.65 16.84 -12.25
CA ALA A 59 3.90 16.09 -12.11
C ALA A 59 4.32 15.94 -10.64
N HIS A 60 4.10 16.99 -9.82
CA HIS A 60 4.35 16.91 -8.38
C HIS A 60 3.38 15.94 -7.70
N LEU A 61 2.08 16.04 -8.01
CA LEU A 61 1.06 15.12 -7.49
C LEU A 61 1.36 13.67 -7.86
N GLN A 62 1.76 13.43 -9.11
CA GLN A 62 2.15 12.09 -9.56
C GLN A 62 3.38 11.56 -8.82
N THR A 63 4.43 12.39 -8.66
CA THR A 63 5.65 12.00 -7.94
C THR A 63 5.34 11.60 -6.49
N ILE A 64 4.54 12.42 -5.80
CA ILE A 64 4.13 12.15 -4.41
C ILE A 64 3.25 10.90 -4.35
N GLY A 65 2.27 10.79 -5.24
CA GLY A 65 1.35 9.65 -5.30
C GLY A 65 2.06 8.32 -5.56
N VAL A 66 3.01 8.28 -6.50
CA VAL A 66 3.85 7.10 -6.76
C VAL A 66 4.68 6.75 -5.53
N SER A 67 5.32 7.73 -4.90
CA SER A 67 6.14 7.50 -3.70
C SER A 67 5.33 6.86 -2.56
N TRP A 68 4.11 7.34 -2.33
CA TRP A 68 3.21 6.74 -1.34
C TRP A 68 2.77 5.32 -1.72
N ALA A 69 2.40 5.10 -2.97
CA ALA A 69 1.91 3.81 -3.44
C ALA A 69 3.02 2.74 -3.41
N VAL A 70 4.25 3.09 -3.79
CA VAL A 70 5.42 2.21 -3.68
C VAL A 70 5.72 1.89 -2.22
N ASN A 71 5.67 2.88 -1.32
CA ASN A 71 5.87 2.65 0.10
C ASN A 71 4.80 1.73 0.71
N ASP A 72 3.53 1.87 0.31
CA ASP A 72 2.45 0.98 0.74
C ASP A 72 2.67 -0.46 0.23
N PHE A 73 3.06 -0.60 -1.04
CA PHE A 73 3.41 -1.88 -1.65
C PHE A 73 4.54 -2.59 -0.88
N ILE A 74 5.64 -1.90 -0.61
CA ILE A 74 6.77 -2.45 0.17
C ILE A 74 6.30 -2.86 1.56
N ARG A 75 5.50 -2.01 2.22
CA ARG A 75 5.01 -2.28 3.58
C ARG A 75 4.04 -3.45 3.64
N ASN A 76 3.23 -3.67 2.59
CA ASN A 76 2.33 -4.80 2.52
C ASN A 76 3.08 -6.09 2.15
N GLY A 77 4.04 -6.05 1.23
CA GLY A 77 4.94 -7.18 0.93
C GLY A 77 5.71 -7.67 2.17
N ALA A 78 6.24 -6.73 2.97
CA ALA A 78 6.94 -7.05 4.21
C ALA A 78 6.05 -7.68 5.30
N LYS A 79 4.74 -7.39 5.31
CA LYS A 79 3.79 -8.02 6.25
C LYS A 79 3.48 -9.46 5.84
N THR A 80 3.39 -9.74 4.54
CA THR A 80 3.15 -11.09 4.04
C THR A 80 4.34 -12.01 4.28
N ASP A 81 5.56 -11.46 4.22
CA ASP A 81 6.79 -12.18 4.59
C ASP A 81 6.84 -12.53 6.09
N ARG A 82 6.45 -11.58 6.97
CA ARG A 82 6.33 -11.84 8.42
C ARG A 82 5.20 -12.79 8.80
N ALA A 83 4.20 -12.96 7.94
CA ALA A 83 3.06 -13.85 8.16
C ALA A 83 3.31 -15.29 7.69
N ASN A 84 4.57 -15.75 7.66
CA ASN A 84 4.90 -17.17 7.60
C ASN A 84 5.19 -17.75 9.00
N PRO A 85 4.18 -18.14 9.80
CA PRO A 85 4.39 -19.01 10.95
C PRO A 85 4.50 -20.46 10.44
N ARG A 86 5.58 -20.82 9.75
CA ARG A 86 5.86 -22.23 9.47
C ARG A 86 6.79 -22.78 10.53
N ASN A 87 6.16 -23.34 11.56
CA ASN A 87 6.49 -24.67 12.09
C ASN A 87 7.95 -25.09 11.90
N ASN A 88 8.80 -24.81 12.87
CA ASN A 88 10.05 -25.54 13.12
C ASN A 88 10.33 -25.50 14.64
N ALA A 89 9.43 -26.10 15.42
CA ALA A 89 9.68 -26.45 16.83
C ALA A 89 9.13 -27.85 17.17
N LEU A 90 9.08 -28.73 16.17
CA LEU A 90 8.87 -30.17 16.34
C LEU A 90 10.17 -30.84 15.93
N GLY A 91 11.03 -31.08 16.92
CA GLY A 91 12.35 -31.66 16.70
C GLY A 91 13.36 -31.43 17.83
N ILE A 92 12.92 -31.32 19.09
CA ILE A 92 13.80 -31.73 20.19
C ILE A 92 13.42 -33.18 20.49
N GLU A 93 13.89 -34.09 19.64
CA GLU A 93 14.06 -35.46 20.05
C GLU A 93 15.03 -35.42 21.23
N ARG A 94 14.52 -35.79 22.40
CA ARG A 94 15.32 -36.05 23.59
C ARG A 94 16.42 -37.03 23.21
N LEU A 95 17.65 -36.53 23.06
CA LEU A 95 18.86 -37.34 23.23
C LEU A 95 18.90 -37.78 24.69
N SER A 96 18.19 -38.87 24.99
CA SER A 96 18.42 -39.66 26.20
C SER A 96 19.82 -40.27 26.08
N ILE A 97 20.81 -39.60 26.64
CA ILE A 97 22.13 -40.18 26.89
C ILE A 97 21.98 -41.11 28.11
N PRO A 98 22.13 -42.44 27.99
CA PRO A 98 22.27 -43.27 29.18
C PRO A 98 23.64 -43.02 29.83
N ALA A 99 23.63 -42.79 31.14
CA ALA A 99 24.81 -42.57 31.97
C ALA A 99 25.83 -43.72 31.86
N PRO A 100 27.14 -43.45 32.04
CA PRO A 100 28.18 -44.47 31.93
C PRO A 100 28.06 -45.49 33.07
N ARG A 101 28.08 -46.78 32.72
CA ARG A 101 28.29 -47.86 33.68
C ARG A 101 29.74 -47.81 34.15
N VAL A 102 29.93 -47.49 35.43
CA VAL A 102 31.19 -47.71 36.15
C VAL A 102 31.23 -49.18 36.52
N PHE A 103 32.35 -49.85 36.21
CA PHE A 103 32.63 -51.24 36.57
C PHE A 103 32.89 -51.38 38.07
#